data_AF-A0A939XNI9-F1
#
_entry.id   AF-A0A939XNI9-F1
#
_cell.length_a   1.000
_cell.length_b   1.000
_cell.length_c   1.000
_cell.angle_alpha   90.00
_cell.angle_beta   90.00
_cell.angle_gamma   90.00
#
_symmetry.space_group_name_H-M   'P 1'
#
loop_
_entity.id
_entity.type
_entity.pdbx_description
1 polymer ?
#
loop_
_entity_poly.entity_id
_entity_poly.type
_entity_poly.pdbx_seq_one_letter_code
_entity_poly.pdbx_strand_id
1 'polypeptide(L)'
;MKERFYYLDTLKVALTVLVVFHHAAEPYYPEAAWPYSPSDKAELMPWIWHFLSVNASFFMGLFFLIAGYFVPMSYDRQGFKVFAQKKFMRLGVPLIVVALIVSIITRQLEVAHLWYVESLWVLSMLYALARLFINPINAQNPARPTIFAMLIIAIVMGVCGHFIRQVSPQDNWVWLFGFIHIEPAHYLQYVIMFALGVLAYRFQWLKNMSNTTGAIALVMGVALAVGNYLRGDGAWSGFVNQYFGVYESLMCVF
;
A
#
# COMPACT_ATOMS: atom_id res chain seq x y z
N MET A 1 -29.61 -9.57 -4.20
CA MET A 1 -28.26 -10.10 -4.54
C MET A 1 -27.22 -9.06 -4.16
N LYS A 2 -26.15 -9.41 -3.43
CA LYS A 2 -25.04 -8.47 -3.20
C LYS A 2 -24.27 -8.35 -4.51
N GLU A 3 -24.24 -7.15 -5.08
CA GLU A 3 -23.47 -6.84 -6.28
C GLU A 3 -21.98 -7.13 -5.99
N ARG A 4 -21.39 -8.08 -6.72
CA ARG A 4 -19.98 -8.46 -6.59
C ARG A 4 -19.17 -7.69 -7.63
N PHE A 5 -18.19 -6.91 -7.19
CA PHE A 5 -17.30 -6.16 -8.08
C PHE A 5 -16.22 -7.09 -8.65
N TYR A 6 -16.51 -7.77 -9.76
CA TYR A 6 -15.57 -8.71 -10.40
C TYR A 6 -14.21 -8.08 -10.74
N TYR A 7 -14.20 -6.81 -11.18
CA TYR A 7 -12.96 -6.10 -11.50
C TYR A 7 -12.04 -5.92 -10.27
N LEU A 8 -12.58 -5.76 -9.06
CA LEU A 8 -11.77 -5.66 -7.83
C LEU A 8 -11.15 -7.01 -7.47
N ASP A 9 -11.82 -8.12 -7.79
CA ASP A 9 -11.25 -9.44 -7.57
C ASP A 9 -10.13 -9.72 -8.58
N THR A 10 -10.33 -9.38 -9.86
CA THR A 10 -9.26 -9.45 -10.88
C THR A 10 -8.07 -8.57 -10.52
N LEU A 11 -8.32 -7.34 -10.04
CA LEU A 11 -7.27 -6.42 -9.62
C LEU A 11 -6.45 -7.02 -8.46
N LYS A 12 -7.09 -7.58 -7.43
CA LYS A 12 -6.37 -8.24 -6.32
C LYS A 12 -5.51 -9.40 -6.82
N VAL A 13 -6.03 -10.21 -7.76
CA VAL A 13 -5.25 -11.30 -8.35
C VAL A 13 -4.02 -10.75 -9.07
N ALA A 14 -4.19 -9.72 -9.91
CA ALA A 14 -3.08 -9.07 -10.60
C ALA A 14 -2.03 -8.50 -9.62
N LEU A 15 -2.48 -7.81 -8.56
CA LEU A 15 -1.59 -7.29 -7.51
C LEU A 15 -0.88 -8.42 -6.75
N THR A 16 -1.54 -9.56 -6.53
CA THR A 16 -0.91 -10.72 -5.88
C THR A 16 0.17 -11.33 -6.77
N VAL A 17 -0.06 -11.41 -8.09
CA VAL A 17 0.98 -11.84 -9.05
C VAL A 17 2.16 -10.87 -9.04
N LEU A 18 1.91 -9.56 -8.96
CA LEU A 18 2.97 -8.55 -8.85
C LEU A 18 3.78 -8.69 -7.55
N VAL A 19 3.16 -9.07 -6.43
CA VAL A 19 3.89 -9.38 -5.18
C VAL A 19 4.89 -10.52 -5.41
N VAL A 20 4.45 -11.59 -6.10
CA VAL A 20 5.31 -12.74 -6.41
C VAL A 20 6.49 -12.30 -7.28
N PHE A 21 6.24 -11.51 -8.32
CA PHE A 21 7.32 -11.00 -9.17
C PHE A 21 8.25 -10.04 -8.44
N HIS A 22 7.74 -9.21 -7.53
CA HIS A 22 8.55 -8.31 -6.72
C HIS A 22 9.58 -9.09 -5.88
N HIS A 23 9.11 -10.06 -5.09
CA HIS A 23 10.00 -10.89 -4.27
C HIS A 23 10.91 -11.80 -5.09
N ALA A 24 10.48 -12.23 -6.28
CA ALA A 24 11.35 -12.96 -7.19
C ALA A 24 12.46 -12.07 -7.79
N ALA A 25 12.25 -10.76 -7.86
CA ALA A 25 13.19 -9.79 -8.42
C ALA A 25 14.20 -9.24 -7.40
N GLU A 26 13.81 -9.11 -6.12
CA GLU A 26 14.66 -8.61 -5.04
C GLU A 26 16.07 -9.22 -5.00
N PRO A 27 16.28 -10.56 -5.10
CA PRO A 27 17.61 -11.14 -5.01
C PRO A 27 18.57 -10.71 -6.12
N TYR A 28 18.06 -10.23 -7.26
CA TYR A 28 18.87 -9.83 -8.42
C TYR A 28 19.23 -8.34 -8.42
N TYR A 29 18.75 -7.58 -7.43
CA TYR A 29 19.08 -6.18 -7.24
C TYR A 29 20.27 -6.04 -6.25
N PRO A 30 21.37 -5.38 -6.62
CA PRO A 30 22.58 -5.33 -5.80
C PRO A 30 22.40 -4.73 -4.40
N GLU A 31 21.43 -3.84 -4.22
CA GLU A 31 21.20 -3.14 -2.94
C GLU A 31 19.95 -3.65 -2.20
N ALA A 32 19.32 -4.73 -2.67
CA ALA A 32 18.17 -5.30 -1.97
C ALA A 32 18.59 -5.91 -0.63
N ALA A 33 17.80 -5.67 0.41
CA ALA A 33 17.94 -6.32 1.71
C ALA A 33 17.43 -7.77 1.66
N TRP A 34 18.05 -8.63 0.84
CA TRP A 34 17.67 -10.02 0.67
C TRP A 34 18.73 -10.99 1.24
N PRO A 35 18.34 -12.11 1.89
CA PRO A 35 19.31 -13.06 2.45
C PRO A 35 20.19 -13.76 1.43
N TYR A 36 19.73 -13.85 0.18
CA TYR A 36 20.47 -14.44 -0.93
C TYR A 36 20.99 -13.36 -1.86
N SER A 37 22.27 -13.42 -2.20
CA SER A 37 22.89 -12.66 -3.27
C SER A 37 23.53 -13.61 -4.29
N PRO A 38 23.39 -13.34 -5.61
CA PRO A 38 24.03 -14.15 -6.64
C PRO A 38 25.54 -14.27 -6.46
N SER A 39 26.08 -15.47 -6.69
CA SER A 39 27.53 -15.72 -6.61
C SER A 39 28.30 -15.09 -7.78
N ASP A 40 27.66 -14.97 -8.94
CA ASP A 40 28.23 -14.31 -10.11
C ASP A 40 27.62 -12.92 -10.30
N LYS A 41 28.48 -11.91 -10.49
CA LYS A 41 28.05 -10.55 -10.80
C LYS A 41 27.30 -10.48 -12.13
N ALA A 42 27.52 -11.42 -13.05
CA ALA A 42 26.78 -11.52 -14.31
C ALA A 42 25.30 -11.85 -14.13
N GLU A 43 24.90 -12.42 -12.99
CA GLU A 43 23.50 -12.68 -12.65
C GLU A 43 22.78 -11.43 -12.11
N LEU A 44 23.52 -10.38 -11.74
CA LEU A 44 22.91 -9.13 -11.28
C LEU A 44 22.23 -8.42 -12.44
N MET A 45 21.05 -7.87 -12.15
CA MET A 45 20.24 -7.16 -13.14
C MET A 45 20.04 -5.72 -12.65
N PRO A 46 21.01 -4.79 -12.80
CA PRO A 46 20.90 -3.45 -12.24
C PRO A 46 19.58 -2.75 -12.63
N TRP A 47 19.12 -2.91 -13.87
CA TRP A 47 17.86 -2.33 -14.35
C TRP A 47 16.60 -2.84 -13.62
N ILE A 48 16.65 -3.97 -12.89
CA ILE A 48 15.49 -4.51 -12.17
C ILE A 48 14.98 -3.54 -11.10
N TRP A 49 15.83 -2.62 -10.64
CA TRP A 49 15.44 -1.56 -9.70
C TRP A 49 14.27 -0.72 -10.26
N HIS A 50 14.19 -0.50 -11.58
CA HIS A 50 13.08 0.24 -12.18
C HIS A 50 11.74 -0.47 -11.94
N PHE A 51 11.72 -1.79 -12.06
CA PHE A 51 10.55 -2.62 -11.77
C PHE A 51 10.23 -2.59 -10.28
N LEU A 52 11.23 -2.80 -9.41
CA LEU A 52 11.02 -2.78 -7.96
C LEU A 52 10.46 -1.43 -7.51
N SER A 53 11.04 -0.32 -7.95
CA SER A 53 10.62 1.06 -7.64
C SER A 53 9.20 1.37 -8.11
N VAL A 54 8.88 1.07 -9.38
CA VAL A 54 7.52 1.31 -9.91
C VAL A 54 6.52 0.43 -9.19
N ASN A 55 6.82 -0.86 -9.02
CA ASN A 55 5.91 -1.79 -8.37
C ASN A 55 5.64 -1.36 -6.92
N ALA A 56 6.70 -1.07 -6.16
CA ALA A 56 6.64 -0.65 -4.75
C ALA A 56 5.78 0.59 -4.54
N SER A 57 5.80 1.53 -5.49
CA SER A 57 5.10 2.80 -5.36
C SER A 57 3.58 2.66 -5.19
N PHE A 58 2.93 1.66 -5.79
CA PHE A 58 1.46 1.60 -5.81
C PHE A 58 0.86 0.31 -5.24
N PHE A 59 1.53 -0.84 -5.36
CA PHE A 59 0.85 -2.13 -5.19
C PHE A 59 0.28 -2.34 -3.77
N MET A 60 1.09 -2.06 -2.74
CA MET A 60 0.64 -2.15 -1.34
C MET A 60 -0.37 -1.05 -1.02
N GLY A 61 -0.17 0.16 -1.53
CA GLY A 61 -1.15 1.25 -1.44
C GLY A 61 -2.53 0.84 -1.96
N LEU A 62 -2.61 0.21 -3.13
CA LEU A 62 -3.86 -0.30 -3.69
C LEU A 62 -4.46 -1.42 -2.84
N PHE A 63 -3.65 -2.34 -2.30
CA PHE A 63 -4.15 -3.34 -1.35
C PHE A 63 -4.78 -2.69 -0.11
N PHE A 64 -4.17 -1.65 0.46
CA PHE A 64 -4.74 -0.91 1.58
C PHE A 64 -6.02 -0.16 1.20
N LEU A 65 -6.08 0.46 0.02
CA LEU A 65 -7.28 1.12 -0.50
C LEU A 65 -8.44 0.13 -0.66
N ILE A 66 -8.19 -1.01 -1.31
CA ILE A 66 -9.20 -2.05 -1.50
C ILE A 66 -9.67 -2.58 -0.15
N ALA A 67 -8.76 -2.80 0.80
CA ALA A 67 -9.12 -3.25 2.13
C ALA A 67 -9.96 -2.20 2.89
N GLY A 68 -9.56 -0.93 2.82
CA GLY A 68 -10.28 0.21 3.36
C GLY A 68 -11.68 0.38 2.77
N TYR A 69 -11.87 0.04 1.50
CA TYR A 69 -13.19 0.04 0.85
C TYR A 69 -14.16 -0.98 1.47
N PHE A 70 -13.68 -2.19 1.77
CA PHE A 70 -14.54 -3.26 2.30
C PHE A 70 -14.69 -3.24 3.82
N VAL A 71 -13.81 -2.56 4.56
CA VAL A 71 -13.85 -2.50 6.04
C VAL A 71 -15.15 -1.86 6.56
N PRO A 72 -15.58 -0.67 6.11
CA PRO A 72 -16.84 -0.05 6.52
C PRO A 72 -18.05 -0.94 6.23
N MET A 73 -18.12 -1.53 5.04
CA MET A 73 -19.19 -2.46 4.64
C MET A 73 -19.28 -3.67 5.57
N SER A 74 -18.12 -4.22 5.94
CA SER A 74 -18.04 -5.36 6.84
C SER A 74 -18.46 -4.99 8.26
N TYR A 75 -18.03 -3.83 8.75
CA TYR A 75 -18.35 -3.30 10.08
C TYR A 75 -19.84 -2.97 10.21
N ASP A 76 -20.42 -2.21 9.28
CA ASP A 76 -21.82 -1.79 9.34
C ASP A 76 -22.79 -2.98 9.35
N ARG A 77 -22.41 -4.09 8.69
CA ARG A 77 -23.21 -5.33 8.68
C ARG A 77 -23.09 -6.14 9.98
N GLN A 78 -21.99 -6.02 10.70
CA GLN A 78 -21.63 -6.95 11.79
C GLN A 78 -21.67 -6.30 13.17
N GLY A 79 -21.52 -4.97 13.25
CA GLY A 79 -21.24 -4.27 14.49
C GLY A 79 -19.85 -4.59 15.05
N PHE A 80 -19.47 -3.89 16.12
CA PHE A 80 -18.12 -3.95 16.69
C PHE A 80 -17.66 -5.36 17.07
N LYS A 81 -18.41 -6.05 17.95
CA LYS A 81 -18.00 -7.33 18.56
C LYS A 81 -17.73 -8.41 17.50
N VAL A 82 -18.69 -8.62 16.59
CA VAL A 82 -18.58 -9.65 15.55
C VAL A 82 -17.50 -9.29 14.52
N PHE A 83 -17.38 -8.01 14.16
CA PHE A 83 -16.32 -7.54 13.25
C PHE A 83 -14.93 -7.78 13.85
N ALA A 84 -14.71 -7.35 15.09
CA ALA A 84 -13.43 -7.48 15.79
C ALA A 84 -13.02 -8.95 15.92
N GLN A 85 -13.94 -9.81 16.37
CA GLN A 85 -13.69 -11.25 16.48
C GLN A 85 -13.34 -11.88 15.12
N LYS A 86 -14.12 -11.59 14.07
CA LYS A 86 -13.86 -12.15 12.74
C LYS A 86 -12.55 -11.67 12.14
N LYS A 87 -12.16 -10.40 12.36
CA LYS A 87 -10.87 -9.86 11.92
C LYS A 87 -9.71 -10.46 12.70
N PHE A 88 -9.84 -10.63 14.01
CA PHE A 88 -8.83 -11.30 14.83
C PHE A 88 -8.61 -12.75 14.41
N MET A 89 -9.69 -13.53 14.21
CA MET A 89 -9.57 -14.93 13.78
C MET A 89 -8.99 -15.09 12.36
N ARG A 90 -9.17 -14.10 11.49
CA ARG A 90 -8.71 -14.17 10.09
C ARG A 90 -7.34 -13.55 9.84
N LEU A 91 -6.94 -12.57 10.64
CA LEU A 91 -5.69 -11.82 10.45
C LEU A 91 -4.78 -11.97 11.67
N GLY A 92 -5.29 -11.73 12.87
CA GLY A 92 -4.50 -11.79 14.11
C GLY A 92 -3.99 -13.20 14.44
N VAL A 93 -4.85 -14.22 14.36
CA VAL A 93 -4.44 -15.60 14.66
C VAL A 93 -3.40 -16.12 13.66
N PRO A 94 -3.60 -16.03 12.34
CA PRO A 94 -2.56 -16.41 11.37
C PRO A 94 -1.25 -15.61 11.55
N LEU A 95 -1.35 -14.30 11.84
CA LEU A 95 -0.18 -13.47 12.11
C LEU A 95 0.64 -14.00 13.29
N ILE A 96 -0.01 -14.23 14.44
CA ILE A 96 0.68 -14.72 15.65
C ILE A 96 1.32 -16.08 15.40
N VAL A 97 0.59 -17.01 14.78
CA VAL A 97 1.09 -18.36 14.52
C VAL A 97 2.31 -18.33 13.61
N VAL A 98 2.25 -17.61 12.49
CA VAL A 98 3.37 -17.59 11.55
C VAL A 98 4.54 -16.78 12.09
N ALA A 99 4.29 -15.63 12.74
CA ALA A 99 5.36 -14.86 13.38
C ALA A 99 6.10 -15.68 14.44
N LEU A 100 5.39 -16.47 15.25
CA LEU A 100 6.01 -17.39 16.21
C LEU A 100 6.86 -18.46 15.52
N ILE A 101 6.33 -19.10 14.47
CA ILE A 101 7.05 -20.14 13.73
C ILE A 101 8.34 -19.57 13.12
N VAL A 102 8.24 -18.44 12.42
CA VAL A 102 9.39 -17.76 11.81
C VAL A 102 10.39 -17.36 12.88
N SER A 103 9.93 -16.73 13.96
CA SER A 103 10.81 -16.27 15.03
C SER A 103 11.56 -17.40 15.73
N ILE A 104 10.92 -18.57 15.88
CA ILE A 104 11.56 -19.78 16.43
C ILE A 104 12.63 -20.30 15.48
N ILE A 105 12.34 -20.33 14.17
CA ILE A 105 13.26 -20.82 13.14
C ILE A 105 14.49 -19.90 13.04
N THR A 106 14.28 -18.58 12.99
CA THR A 106 15.35 -17.59 12.81
C THR A 106 16.04 -17.20 14.11
N ARG A 107 15.48 -17.61 15.27
CA ARG A 107 15.93 -17.24 16.62
C ARG A 107 15.93 -15.73 16.89
N GLN A 108 15.17 -14.98 16.11
CA GLN A 108 14.98 -13.54 16.26
C GLN A 108 13.49 -13.25 16.18
N LEU A 109 13.01 -12.22 16.87
CA LEU A 109 11.63 -11.83 16.74
C LEU A 109 11.44 -11.23 15.34
N GLU A 110 10.72 -11.92 14.48
CA GLU A 110 10.54 -11.55 13.08
C GLU A 110 9.10 -11.83 12.63
N VAL A 111 8.46 -10.81 12.07
CA VAL A 111 7.14 -10.93 11.42
C VAL A 111 7.30 -11.14 9.90
N ALA A 112 8.53 -11.07 9.39
CA ALA A 112 8.86 -11.19 7.97
C ALA A 112 7.92 -10.34 7.09
N HIS A 113 7.45 -10.90 5.98
CA HIS A 113 6.56 -10.21 5.03
C HIS A 113 5.09 -10.08 5.51
N LEU A 114 4.78 -10.45 6.77
CA LEU A 114 3.41 -10.35 7.30
C LEU A 114 3.06 -8.96 7.86
N TRP A 115 3.98 -8.01 7.79
CA TRP A 115 3.76 -6.61 8.17
C TRP A 115 2.48 -6.01 7.53
N TYR A 116 2.11 -6.46 6.32
CA TYR A 116 0.86 -6.05 5.66
C TYR A 116 -0.37 -6.53 6.42
N VAL A 117 -0.38 -7.81 6.82
CA VAL A 117 -1.49 -8.43 7.55
C VAL A 117 -1.64 -7.79 8.93
N GLU A 118 -0.50 -7.53 9.59
CA GLU A 118 -0.43 -6.79 10.86
C GLU A 118 -1.02 -5.39 10.72
N SER A 119 -0.49 -4.59 9.80
CA SER A 119 -0.94 -3.22 9.56
C SER A 119 -2.42 -3.17 9.21
N LEU A 120 -2.90 -4.10 8.37
CA LEU A 120 -4.31 -4.18 8.01
C LEU A 120 -5.19 -4.55 9.21
N TRP A 121 -4.74 -5.44 10.09
CA TRP A 121 -5.45 -5.77 11.32
C TRP A 121 -5.53 -4.55 12.23
N VAL A 122 -4.41 -3.85 12.47
CA VAL A 122 -4.35 -2.62 13.27
C VAL A 122 -5.29 -1.55 12.72
N LEU A 123 -5.18 -1.19 11.44
CA LEU A 123 -6.04 -0.18 10.80
C LEU A 123 -7.53 -0.57 10.85
N SER A 124 -7.84 -1.86 10.69
CA SER A 124 -9.21 -2.35 10.84
C SER A 124 -9.73 -2.19 12.28
N MET A 125 -8.90 -2.44 13.29
CA MET A 125 -9.28 -2.28 14.71
C MET A 125 -9.42 -0.80 15.08
N LEU A 126 -8.48 0.05 14.65
CA LEU A 126 -8.58 1.50 14.83
C LEU A 126 -9.87 2.05 14.21
N TYR A 127 -10.22 1.61 13.00
CA TYR A 127 -11.50 1.96 12.38
C TYR A 127 -12.70 1.52 13.23
N ALA A 128 -12.69 0.27 13.70
CA ALA A 128 -13.78 -0.27 14.52
C ALA A 128 -13.95 0.49 15.84
N LEU A 129 -12.84 0.80 16.52
CA LEU A 129 -12.82 1.59 17.75
C LEU A 129 -13.30 3.02 17.51
N ALA A 130 -12.84 3.67 16.45
CA ALA A 130 -13.31 5.01 16.07
C ALA A 130 -14.83 5.01 15.83
N ARG A 131 -15.38 3.95 15.23
CA ARG A 131 -16.82 3.80 14.97
C ARG A 131 -17.67 3.52 16.22
N LEU A 132 -17.07 3.34 17.40
CA LEU A 132 -17.80 3.34 18.68
C LEU A 132 -18.17 4.75 19.13
N PHE A 133 -17.37 5.75 18.74
CA PHE A 133 -17.52 7.14 19.17
C PHE A 133 -17.97 8.07 18.05
N ILE A 134 -17.69 7.71 16.80
CA ILE A 134 -17.94 8.54 15.62
C ILE A 134 -18.98 7.86 14.75
N ASN A 135 -20.09 8.55 14.45
CA ASN A 135 -21.13 8.09 13.54
C ASN A 135 -20.63 7.92 12.09
N PRO A 136 -21.24 7.02 11.29
CA PRO A 136 -20.77 6.82 9.93
C PRO A 136 -21.06 8.06 9.09
N ILE A 137 -20.12 8.40 8.20
CA ILE A 137 -20.39 9.40 7.16
C ILE A 137 -21.39 8.78 6.18
N ASN A 138 -22.66 9.15 6.32
CA ASN A 138 -23.70 8.80 5.36
C ASN A 138 -23.79 9.93 4.35
N ALA A 139 -23.01 9.83 3.27
CA ALA A 139 -23.08 10.79 2.19
C ALA A 139 -24.46 10.68 1.52
N GLN A 140 -25.31 11.68 1.73
CA GLN A 140 -26.61 11.79 1.06
C GLN A 140 -26.44 12.00 -0.44
N ASN A 141 -25.32 12.62 -0.85
CA ASN A 141 -24.93 12.82 -2.24
C ASN A 141 -23.67 12.01 -2.56
N PRO A 142 -23.75 11.03 -3.46
CA PRO A 142 -22.57 10.36 -3.98
C PRO A 142 -21.61 11.36 -4.62
N ALA A 143 -20.32 11.19 -4.39
CA ALA A 143 -19.27 12.03 -4.95
C ALA A 143 -18.37 11.23 -5.89
N ARG A 144 -17.53 11.92 -6.65
CA ARG A 144 -16.47 11.31 -7.46
C ARG A 144 -15.12 11.95 -7.14
N PRO A 145 -14.04 11.18 -7.12
CA PRO A 145 -12.70 11.76 -7.03
C PRO A 145 -12.43 12.56 -8.30
N THR A 146 -12.04 13.82 -8.15
CA THR A 146 -11.58 14.65 -9.27
C THR A 146 -10.08 14.46 -9.45
N ILE A 147 -9.57 14.62 -10.68
CA ILE A 147 -8.13 14.58 -10.95
C ILE A 147 -7.38 15.59 -10.08
N PHE A 148 -7.97 16.77 -9.87
CA PHE A 148 -7.40 17.79 -9.00
C PHE A 148 -7.31 17.35 -7.53
N ALA A 149 -8.36 16.71 -7.00
CA ALA A 149 -8.32 16.17 -5.63
C ALA A 149 -7.28 15.04 -5.49
N MET A 150 -7.19 14.16 -6.50
CA MET A 150 -6.16 13.13 -6.56
C MET A 150 -4.76 13.74 -6.58
N LEU A 151 -4.54 14.81 -7.36
CA LEU A 151 -3.26 15.51 -7.40
C LEU A 151 -2.91 16.12 -6.04
N ILE A 152 -3.85 16.76 -5.36
CA ILE A 152 -3.64 17.30 -4.00
C ILE A 152 -3.25 16.17 -3.04
N ILE A 153 -3.96 15.04 -3.07
CA ILE A 153 -3.65 13.88 -2.23
C ILE A 153 -2.23 13.40 -2.50
N ALA A 154 -1.84 13.24 -3.76
CA ALA A 154 -0.51 12.79 -4.15
C ALA A 154 0.59 13.76 -3.68
N ILE A 155 0.38 15.07 -3.85
CA ILE A 155 1.33 16.10 -3.39
C ILE A 155 1.44 16.09 -1.87
N VAL A 156 0.32 16.07 -1.14
CA VAL A 156 0.32 16.05 0.33
C VAL A 156 1.03 14.79 0.84
N MET A 157 0.69 13.63 0.28
CA MET A 157 1.32 12.36 0.64
C MET A 157 2.83 12.38 0.36
N GLY A 158 3.25 12.93 -0.79
CA GLY A 158 4.64 13.03 -1.19
C GLY A 158 5.47 14.00 -0.37
N VAL A 159 4.92 15.19 -0.07
CA VAL A 159 5.58 16.21 0.76
C VAL A 159 5.71 15.73 2.19
N CYS A 160 4.64 15.20 2.78
CA CYS A 160 4.70 14.65 4.13
C CYS A 160 5.64 13.43 4.19
N GLY A 161 5.60 12.55 3.19
CA GLY A 161 6.52 11.42 3.06
C GLY A 161 7.97 11.86 2.98
N HIS A 162 8.28 12.92 2.22
CA HIS A 162 9.63 13.48 2.13
C HIS A 162 10.16 13.92 3.50
N PHE A 163 9.36 14.64 4.31
CA PHE A 163 9.76 15.03 5.66
C PHE A 163 9.94 13.83 6.60
N ILE A 164 9.08 12.82 6.50
CA ILE A 164 9.25 11.59 7.29
C ILE A 164 10.56 10.89 6.94
N ARG A 165 10.89 10.80 5.64
CA ARG A 165 12.12 10.16 5.14
C ARG A 165 13.40 10.85 5.60
N GLN A 166 13.35 12.13 5.97
CA GLN A 166 14.50 12.83 6.57
C GLN A 166 14.82 12.34 7.99
N VAL A 167 13.84 11.81 8.71
CA VAL A 167 14.00 11.30 10.09
C VAL A 167 14.12 9.77 10.11
N SER A 168 13.34 9.10 9.26
CA SER A 168 13.36 7.64 9.12
C SER A 168 13.48 7.30 7.63
N PRO A 169 14.71 7.03 7.15
CA PRO A 169 14.94 6.63 5.77
C PRO A 169 14.12 5.41 5.36
N GLN A 170 14.02 5.20 4.05
CA GLN A 170 13.44 3.98 3.49
C GLN A 170 14.20 2.74 3.99
N ASP A 171 13.48 1.64 4.18
CA ASP A 171 13.96 0.38 4.76
C ASP A 171 14.38 0.45 6.24
N ASN A 172 14.10 1.56 6.92
CA ASN A 172 14.24 1.67 8.37
C ASN A 172 12.99 1.16 9.10
N TRP A 173 12.98 -0.13 9.43
CA TRP A 173 11.90 -0.77 10.17
C TRP A 173 12.02 -0.54 11.68
N VAL A 174 10.94 -0.08 12.28
CA VAL A 174 10.87 0.21 13.73
C VAL A 174 9.77 -0.60 14.41
N TRP A 175 10.06 -1.01 15.64
CA TRP A 175 9.14 -1.70 16.51
C TRP A 175 8.33 -0.72 17.34
N LEU A 176 7.13 -0.37 16.87
CA LEU A 176 6.21 0.45 17.64
C LEU A 176 5.59 -0.37 18.78
N PHE A 177 5.70 0.14 20.01
CA PHE A 177 5.28 -0.54 21.23
C PHE A 177 5.94 -1.91 21.49
N GLY A 178 7.00 -2.26 20.76
CA GLY A 178 7.71 -3.54 20.90
C GLY A 178 7.04 -4.75 20.25
N PHE A 179 5.95 -4.56 19.50
CA PHE A 179 5.27 -5.67 18.81
C PHE A 179 4.69 -5.31 17.44
N ILE A 180 4.55 -4.03 17.08
CA ILE A 180 4.06 -3.62 15.76
C ILE A 180 5.23 -3.22 14.88
N HIS A 181 5.40 -3.88 13.73
CA HIS A 181 6.41 -3.47 12.75
C HIS A 181 5.84 -2.44 11.81
N ILE A 182 6.50 -1.28 11.76
CA ILE A 182 6.18 -0.25 10.79
C ILE A 182 7.45 0.22 10.11
N GLU A 183 7.30 0.57 8.84
CA GLU A 183 8.30 1.33 8.10
C GLU A 183 7.76 2.75 7.94
N PRO A 184 8.20 3.73 8.75
CA PRO A 184 7.59 5.06 8.78
C PRO A 184 7.55 5.73 7.41
N ALA A 185 8.56 5.50 6.58
CA ALA A 185 8.69 6.06 5.22
C ALA A 185 7.48 5.76 4.32
N HIS A 186 6.93 4.54 4.36
CA HIS A 186 5.76 4.13 3.56
C HIS A 186 4.46 4.07 4.37
N TYR A 187 4.53 4.04 5.70
CA TYR A 187 3.34 3.85 6.54
C TYR A 187 2.30 4.96 6.36
N LEU A 188 2.73 6.21 6.10
CA LEU A 188 1.83 7.31 5.79
C LEU A 188 0.98 7.03 4.55
N GLN A 189 1.60 6.55 3.48
CA GLN A 189 0.90 6.16 2.24
C GLN A 189 -0.14 5.08 2.53
N TYR A 190 0.20 4.06 3.34
CA TYR A 190 -0.73 2.98 3.67
C TYR A 190 -1.94 3.48 4.45
N VAL A 191 -1.73 4.36 5.43
CA VAL A 191 -2.80 4.98 6.21
C VAL A 191 -3.71 5.84 5.32
N ILE A 192 -3.13 6.68 4.46
CA ILE A 192 -3.88 7.54 3.54
C ILE A 192 -4.68 6.69 2.56
N MET A 193 -4.06 5.69 1.93
CA MET A 193 -4.73 4.82 0.97
C MET A 193 -5.87 4.02 1.61
N PHE A 194 -5.67 3.51 2.83
CA PHE A 194 -6.75 2.87 3.60
C PHE A 194 -7.91 3.83 3.89
N ALA A 195 -7.61 5.06 4.32
CA ALA A 195 -8.62 6.08 4.57
C ALA A 195 -9.37 6.49 3.29
N LEU A 196 -8.66 6.62 2.16
CA LEU A 196 -9.28 6.84 0.85
C LEU A 196 -10.17 5.68 0.43
N GLY A 197 -9.79 4.45 0.74
CA GLY A 197 -10.66 3.28 0.59
C GLY A 197 -11.96 3.43 1.38
N VAL A 198 -11.87 3.81 2.65
CA VAL A 198 -13.05 4.07 3.51
C VAL A 198 -13.94 5.14 2.90
N LEU A 199 -13.37 6.27 2.45
CA LEU A 199 -14.10 7.36 1.81
C LEU A 199 -14.71 6.90 0.48
N ALA A 200 -13.99 6.13 -0.32
CA ALA A 200 -14.47 5.59 -1.58
C ALA A 200 -15.73 4.73 -1.41
N TYR A 201 -15.83 3.97 -0.31
CA TYR A 201 -17.05 3.25 0.03
C TYR A 201 -18.17 4.20 0.49
N ARG A 202 -17.87 5.12 1.42
CA ARG A 202 -18.88 6.03 1.99
C ARG A 202 -19.50 6.98 0.96
N PHE A 203 -18.71 7.44 0.00
CA PHE A 203 -19.14 8.35 -1.07
C PHE A 203 -19.44 7.64 -2.40
N GLN A 204 -19.35 6.31 -2.44
CA GLN A 204 -19.61 5.49 -3.63
C GLN A 204 -18.74 5.88 -4.83
N TRP A 205 -17.47 6.24 -4.60
CA TRP A 205 -16.56 6.73 -5.64
C TRP A 205 -16.42 5.74 -6.80
N LEU A 206 -16.18 4.46 -6.50
CA LEU A 206 -15.99 3.43 -7.53
C LEU A 206 -17.23 3.21 -8.42
N LYS A 207 -18.43 3.52 -7.91
CA LYS A 207 -19.68 3.42 -8.68
C LYS A 207 -19.92 4.65 -9.56
N ASN A 208 -19.46 5.82 -9.13
CA ASN A 208 -19.74 7.11 -9.79
C ASN A 208 -18.54 7.70 -10.53
N MET A 209 -17.38 7.03 -10.50
CA MET A 209 -16.18 7.47 -11.21
C MET A 209 -16.42 7.38 -12.72
N SER A 210 -16.11 8.45 -13.44
CA SER A 210 -16.26 8.46 -14.89
C SER A 210 -15.13 7.70 -15.57
N ASN A 211 -15.42 7.05 -16.70
CA ASN A 211 -14.41 6.37 -17.51
C ASN A 211 -13.28 7.31 -17.92
N THR A 212 -13.59 8.59 -18.17
CA THR A 212 -12.60 9.63 -18.49
C THR A 212 -11.64 9.86 -17.33
N THR A 213 -12.13 9.97 -16.09
CA THR A 213 -11.26 10.11 -14.91
C THR A 213 -10.33 8.91 -14.76
N GLY A 214 -10.86 7.69 -14.93
CA GLY A 214 -10.06 6.46 -14.87
C GLY A 214 -9.00 6.40 -15.96
N ALA A 215 -9.35 6.77 -17.20
CA ALA A 215 -8.41 6.81 -18.31
C ALA A 215 -7.31 7.85 -18.12
N ILE A 216 -7.65 9.06 -17.66
CA ILE A 216 -6.66 10.10 -17.39
C ILE A 216 -5.71 9.66 -16.27
N ALA A 217 -6.24 9.09 -15.17
CA ALA A 217 -5.41 8.56 -14.09
C ALA A 217 -4.43 7.49 -14.62
N LEU A 218 -4.94 6.48 -15.33
CA LEU A 218 -4.13 5.42 -15.90
C LEU A 218 -3.04 5.94 -16.86
N VAL A 219 -3.38 6.90 -17.74
CA VAL A 219 -2.39 7.49 -18.67
C VAL A 219 -1.30 8.23 -17.90
N MET A 220 -1.66 8.98 -16.86
CA MET A 220 -0.67 9.66 -16.01
C MET A 220 0.20 8.66 -15.25
N GLY A 221 -0.39 7.62 -14.67
CA GLY A 221 0.35 6.54 -14.00
C GLY A 221 1.33 5.84 -14.93
N VAL A 222 0.88 5.48 -16.14
CA VAL A 222 1.75 4.88 -17.17
C VAL A 222 2.86 5.85 -17.59
N ALA A 223 2.57 7.14 -17.77
CA ALA A 223 3.57 8.14 -18.12
C ALA A 223 4.64 8.30 -17.02
N LEU A 224 4.24 8.26 -15.74
CA LEU A 224 5.16 8.28 -14.61
C LEU A 224 5.98 6.99 -14.52
N ALA A 225 5.36 5.82 -14.71
CA ALA A 225 6.08 4.56 -14.76
C ALA A 225 7.14 4.57 -15.88
N VAL A 226 6.76 4.96 -17.10
CA VAL A 226 7.69 5.11 -18.23
C VAL A 226 8.79 6.12 -17.90
N GLY A 227 8.44 7.24 -17.27
CA GLY A 227 9.42 8.21 -16.79
C GLY A 227 10.45 7.58 -15.84
N ASN A 228 10.05 6.65 -14.96
CA ASN A 228 10.99 5.92 -14.11
C ASN A 228 11.91 4.98 -14.92
N TYR A 229 11.39 4.30 -15.95
CA TYR A 229 12.17 3.41 -16.82
C TYR A 229 13.12 4.15 -17.78
N LEU A 230 12.81 5.41 -18.12
CA LEU A 230 13.67 6.27 -18.94
C LEU A 230 14.78 6.96 -18.12
N ARG A 231 14.96 6.60 -16.84
CA ARG A 231 16.05 7.11 -16.02
C ARG A 231 17.37 6.46 -16.46
N GLY A 232 18.33 7.30 -16.82
CA GLY A 232 19.73 6.93 -17.06
C GLY A 232 20.65 7.94 -16.36
N ASP A 233 21.76 8.30 -17.00
CA ASP A 233 22.64 9.35 -16.48
C ASP A 233 22.20 10.71 -17.03
N GLY A 234 21.76 11.61 -16.13
CA GLY A 234 21.37 12.97 -16.54
C GLY A 234 20.45 13.70 -15.57
N ALA A 235 20.06 14.91 -15.96
CA ALA A 235 19.24 15.82 -15.16
C ALA A 235 17.89 15.20 -14.73
N TRP A 236 17.29 14.37 -15.58
CA TRP A 236 16.04 13.67 -15.27
C TRP A 236 16.20 12.71 -14.08
N SER A 237 17.26 11.90 -14.08
CA SER A 237 17.54 10.97 -12.98
C SER A 237 17.85 11.72 -11.69
N GLY A 238 18.60 12.82 -11.77
CA GLY A 238 18.84 13.72 -10.63
C GLY A 238 17.56 14.30 -10.03
N PHE A 239 16.66 14.79 -10.89
CA PHE A 239 15.35 15.30 -10.47
C PHE A 239 14.51 14.23 -9.77
N VAL A 240 14.36 13.05 -10.39
CA VAL A 240 13.55 11.97 -9.80
C VAL A 240 14.15 11.48 -8.48
N ASN A 241 15.48 11.37 -8.38
CA ASN A 241 16.14 11.01 -7.12
C ASN A 241 15.89 12.03 -6.01
N GLN A 242 16.04 13.32 -6.32
CA GLN A 242 15.84 14.39 -5.35
C GLN A 242 14.40 14.46 -4.83
N TYR A 243 13.42 14.23 -5.72
CA TYR A 243 11.99 14.33 -5.41
C TYR A 243 11.28 12.98 -5.40
N PHE A 244 12.01 11.89 -5.11
CA PHE A 244 11.48 10.53 -5.28
C PHE A 244 10.21 10.28 -4.49
N GLY A 245 10.11 10.74 -3.23
CA GLY A 245 8.89 10.54 -2.42
C GLY A 245 7.63 11.20 -3.02
N VAL A 246 7.79 12.33 -3.71
CA VAL A 246 6.67 12.98 -4.44
C VAL A 246 6.35 12.20 -5.71
N TYR A 247 7.38 11.75 -6.43
CA TYR A 247 7.24 10.97 -7.64
C TYR A 247 6.53 9.62 -7.39
N GLU A 248 6.95 8.93 -6.34
CA GLU A 248 6.34 7.71 -5.82
C GLU A 248 4.88 7.93 -5.44
N SER A 249 4.57 9.02 -4.72
CA SER A 249 3.19 9.32 -4.33
C SER A 249 2.28 9.62 -5.52
N LEU A 250 2.82 10.24 -6.57
CA LEU A 250 2.10 10.44 -7.83
C LEU A 250 1.81 9.11 -8.53
N MET A 251 2.79 8.19 -8.60
CA MET A 251 2.59 6.84 -9.13
C MET A 251 1.62 6.00 -8.29
N CYS A 252 1.57 6.23 -6.97
CA CYS A 252 0.62 5.54 -6.09
C CYS A 252 -0.84 5.92 -6.38
N VAL A 253 -1.08 7.19 -6.72
CA VAL A 253 -2.44 7.76 -6.82
C VAL A 253 -3.01 7.66 -8.24
N PHE A 254 -2.16 7.77 -9.26
CA PHE A 254 -2.55 7.77 -10.67
C PHE A 254 -2.14 6.49 -11.38
#